data_AF-A0A9Q3JYL9-F1
#
_entry.id   AF-A0A9Q3JYL9-F1
#
_cell.length_a   1.000
_cell.length_b   1.000
_cell.length_c   1.000
_cell.angle_alpha   90.00
_cell.angle_beta   90.00
_cell.angle_gamma   90.00
#
_symmetry.space_group_name_H-M   'P 1'
#
loop_
_entity.id
_entity.type
_entity.pdbx_description
1 polymer ?
#
loop_
_entity_poly.entity_id
_entity_poly.type
_entity_poly.pdbx_seq_one_letter_code
_entity_poly.pdbx_strand_id
1 'polypeptide(L)'
;MIQTLEDMVRRFCAYGLELKDCDVFTHNWCTILPELELEYKTSINASTNQTPAILEKGWNPKLHQDSLRKHLGEIHPTAASFKGMLEKTRKHAMRCMEDSFEYSKERWDKSHAIPDFKVVDLVLVSPTNFNNIKGCKKLKDSFARPFAIKALHGENAAEVELSEELRN
;
A
#
# COMPACT_ATOMS: atom_id res chain seq x y z
N MET A 1 0.98 -3.31 -3.52
CA MET A 1 1.90 -2.16 -3.65
C MET A 1 1.18 -0.89 -4.13
N ILE A 2 0.21 -0.95 -5.06
CA ILE A 2 -0.55 0.25 -5.52
C ILE A 2 -1.49 0.83 -4.45
N GLN A 3 -2.06 -0.01 -3.57
CA GLN A 3 -3.11 0.41 -2.64
C GLN A 3 -2.66 1.41 -1.57
N THR A 4 -1.39 1.37 -1.11
CA THR A 4 -0.91 2.28 -0.06
C THR A 4 -0.69 3.69 -0.58
N LEU A 5 -0.15 3.83 -1.79
CA LEU A 5 0.00 5.14 -2.44
C LEU A 5 -1.37 5.72 -2.81
N GLU A 6 -2.27 4.87 -3.31
CA GLU A 6 -3.66 5.29 -3.60
C GLU A 6 -4.38 5.77 -2.33
N ASP A 7 -4.23 5.05 -1.21
CA ASP A 7 -4.82 5.45 0.06
C ASP A 7 -4.18 6.73 0.62
N MET A 8 -2.86 6.88 0.50
CA MET A 8 -2.14 8.10 0.87
C MET A 8 -2.64 9.30 0.07
N VAL A 9 -2.76 9.17 -1.26
CA VAL A 9 -3.28 10.21 -2.14
C VAL A 9 -4.73 10.53 -1.79
N ARG A 10 -5.57 9.51 -1.54
CA ARG A 10 -6.96 9.72 -1.11
C ARG A 10 -7.04 10.49 0.20
N ARG A 11 -6.25 10.14 1.21
CA ARG A 11 -6.24 10.86 2.51
C ARG A 11 -5.72 12.27 2.37
N PHE A 12 -4.64 12.44 1.61
CA PHE A 12 -4.05 13.75 1.38
C PHE A 12 -5.02 14.69 0.65
N CYS A 13 -5.73 14.19 -0.37
CA CYS A 13 -6.70 14.97 -1.14
C CYS A 13 -8.08 15.12 -0.46
N ALA A 14 -8.52 14.15 0.34
CA ALA A 14 -9.83 14.17 0.98
C ALA A 14 -9.97 15.28 2.03
N TYR A 15 -8.88 15.68 2.69
CA TYR A 15 -8.92 16.73 3.70
C TYR A 15 -8.84 18.15 3.15
N GLY A 16 -8.89 18.34 1.83
CA GLY A 16 -9.13 19.66 1.24
C GLY A 16 -8.18 20.74 1.76
N LEU A 17 -6.90 20.39 1.94
CA LEU A 17 -5.87 21.40 2.21
C LEU A 17 -5.80 22.30 0.99
N GLU A 18 -6.55 23.39 1.04
CA GLU A 18 -6.35 24.53 0.16
C GLU A 18 -4.96 25.09 0.49
N LEU A 19 -3.95 24.54 -0.18
CA LEU A 19 -2.59 25.03 -0.24
C LEU A 19 -2.57 26.39 -0.94
N LYS A 20 -3.23 27.39 -0.33
CA LYS A 20 -3.29 28.76 -0.84
C LYS A 20 -2.02 29.48 -0.39
N ASP A 21 -1.17 29.81 -1.35
CA ASP A 21 -0.14 30.84 -1.15
C ASP A 21 -0.82 32.19 -0.88
N CYS A 22 -0.05 33.17 -0.41
CA CYS A 22 -0.50 34.57 -0.35
C CYS A 22 -1.06 35.07 -1.71
N ASP A 23 -0.67 34.40 -2.81
CA ASP A 23 -1.09 34.67 -4.20
C ASP A 23 -2.21 33.74 -4.73
N VAL A 24 -2.89 32.96 -3.88
CA VAL A 24 -4.12 32.21 -4.24
C VAL A 24 -3.92 31.11 -5.30
N PHE A 25 -2.80 30.39 -5.28
CA PHE A 25 -2.66 29.18 -6.11
C PHE A 25 -3.32 27.98 -5.42
N THR A 26 -4.23 27.27 -6.09
CA THR A 26 -4.74 25.97 -5.64
C THR A 26 -3.97 24.85 -6.33
N HIS A 27 -3.32 24.00 -5.53
CA HIS A 27 -2.55 22.87 -6.04
C HIS A 27 -3.50 21.70 -6.34
N ASN A 28 -3.59 21.29 -7.61
CA ASN A 28 -4.37 20.13 -8.05
C ASN A 28 -3.63 18.83 -7.66
N TRP A 29 -4.35 17.74 -7.40
CA TRP A 29 -3.75 16.45 -7.03
C TRP A 29 -2.77 15.92 -8.09
N CYS A 30 -3.02 16.22 -9.37
CA CYS A 30 -2.08 15.91 -10.46
C CYS A 30 -0.70 16.57 -10.29
N THR A 31 -0.66 17.78 -9.73
CA THR A 31 0.58 18.53 -9.47
C THR A 31 1.34 17.95 -8.27
N ILE A 32 0.60 17.37 -7.31
CA ILE A 32 1.13 16.86 -6.04
C ILE A 32 1.57 15.40 -6.15
N LEU A 33 1.06 14.65 -7.15
CA LEU A 33 1.38 13.23 -7.34
C LEU A 33 2.89 12.94 -7.46
N PRO A 34 3.69 13.70 -8.26
CA PRO A 34 5.14 13.48 -8.32
C PRO A 34 5.84 13.74 -6.99
N GLU A 35 5.35 14.71 -6.20
CA GLU A 35 5.91 15.03 -4.89
C GLU A 35 5.64 13.90 -3.89
N LEU A 36 4.42 13.36 -3.87
CA LEU A 36 4.05 12.22 -3.02
C LEU A 36 4.80 10.95 -3.40
N GLU A 37 4.99 10.69 -4.70
CA GLU A 37 5.78 9.55 -5.17
C GLU A 37 7.24 9.68 -4.70
N LEU A 38 7.82 10.87 -4.79
CA LEU A 38 9.17 11.14 -4.31
C LEU A 38 9.29 10.96 -2.80
N GLU A 39 8.31 11.45 -2.03
CA GLU A 39 8.26 11.27 -0.58
C GLU A 39 8.12 9.80 -0.18
N TYR A 40 7.26 9.04 -0.86
CA TYR A 40 7.13 7.60 -0.66
C TYR A 40 8.44 6.84 -0.97
N LYS A 41 9.15 7.21 -2.03
CA LYS A 41 10.43 6.57 -2.41
C LYS A 41 11.57 6.88 -1.43
N THR A 42 11.50 8.01 -0.74
CA THR A 42 12.53 8.49 0.18
C THR A 42 12.18 8.24 1.65
N SER A 43 10.97 7.77 1.95
CA SER A 43 10.58 7.39 3.31
C SER A 43 11.18 6.03 3.70
N ILE A 44 11.48 5.88 4.99
CA ILE A 44 12.03 4.64 5.53
C ILE A 44 10.89 3.65 5.68
N ASN A 45 11.04 2.47 5.10
CA ASN A 45 10.07 1.39 5.29
C ASN A 45 10.37 0.66 6.62
N ALA A 46 9.35 0.45 7.44
CA ALA A 46 9.48 -0.15 8.77
C ALA A 46 10.00 -1.60 8.73
N SER A 47 9.68 -2.37 7.67
CA SER A 47 10.10 -3.77 7.58
C SER A 47 11.58 -3.95 7.20
N THR A 48 12.12 -3.04 6.40
CA THR A 48 13.49 -3.14 5.87
C THR A 48 14.45 -2.15 6.52
N ASN A 49 13.95 -1.14 7.26
CA ASN A 49 14.69 0.01 7.77
C ASN A 49 15.50 0.75 6.69
N GLN A 50 15.09 0.60 5.43
CA GLN A 50 15.72 1.24 4.27
C GLN A 50 14.64 1.94 3.44
N THR A 51 15.05 2.93 2.66
CA THR A 51 14.15 3.61 1.73
C THR A 51 13.96 2.78 0.46
N PRO A 52 12.77 2.81 -0.17
CA PRO A 52 12.56 2.12 -1.44
C PRO A 52 13.57 2.52 -2.52
N ALA A 53 13.99 3.79 -2.57
CA ALA A 53 14.99 4.25 -3.54
C ALA A 53 16.37 3.61 -3.34
N ILE A 54 16.80 3.37 -2.10
CA ILE A 54 18.05 2.62 -1.82
C ILE A 54 17.88 1.16 -2.26
N LEU A 55 16.76 0.52 -1.95
CA LEU A 55 16.53 -0.88 -2.29
C LEU A 55 16.44 -1.11 -3.82
N GLU A 56 15.82 -0.17 -4.54
CA GLU A 56 15.64 -0.27 -5.99
C GLU A 56 16.88 0.17 -6.77
N LYS A 57 17.48 1.31 -6.39
CA LYS A 57 18.51 2.00 -7.19
C LYS A 57 19.88 2.08 -6.51
N GLY A 58 19.98 1.76 -5.22
CA GLY A 58 21.22 1.85 -4.44
C GLY A 58 21.59 3.27 -3.98
N TRP A 59 20.75 4.27 -4.24
CA TRP A 59 20.99 5.65 -3.82
C TRP A 59 19.67 6.40 -3.56
N ASN A 60 19.71 7.36 -2.63
CA ASN A 60 18.60 8.28 -2.39
C ASN A 60 18.78 9.58 -3.18
N PRO A 61 17.74 10.08 -3.87
CA PRO A 61 17.79 11.40 -4.47
C PRO A 61 17.96 12.47 -3.41
N LYS A 62 18.84 13.44 -3.70
CA LYS A 62 19.00 14.63 -2.87
C LYS A 62 17.73 15.48 -3.02
N LEU A 63 17.03 15.73 -1.91
CA LEU A 63 15.85 16.58 -1.95
C LEU A 63 16.28 18.05 -2.01
N HIS A 64 15.41 18.91 -2.55
CA HIS A 64 15.70 20.36 -2.63
C HIS A 64 15.99 20.94 -1.24
N GLN A 65 15.32 20.43 -0.21
CA GLN A 65 15.55 20.82 1.18
C GLN A 65 16.94 20.46 1.71
N ASP A 66 17.52 19.34 1.27
CA ASP A 66 18.88 18.95 1.66
C ASP A 66 19.93 19.90 1.09
N SER A 67 19.59 20.58 -0.01
CA SER A 67 20.44 21.54 -0.70
C SER A 67 20.29 22.96 -0.13
N LEU A 68 19.23 23.25 0.62
CA LEU A 68 19.04 24.54 1.28
C LEU A 68 20.00 24.66 2.47
N ARG A 69 20.84 25.70 2.47
CA ARG A 69 21.70 26.00 3.62
C ARG A 69 20.82 26.28 4.85
N LYS A 70 21.06 25.57 5.95
CA LYS A 70 20.35 25.74 7.24
C LYS A 70 20.44 27.18 7.79
N HIS A 71 21.40 27.97 7.33
CA HIS A 71 21.69 29.33 7.78
C HIS A 71 21.43 30.41 6.71
N LEU A 72 20.52 30.16 5.76
CA LEU A 72 20.04 31.26 4.92
C LEU A 72 19.26 32.24 5.82
N GLY A 73 19.73 33.48 5.92
CA GLY A 73 18.93 34.56 6.49
C GLY A 73 17.60 34.69 5.74
N GLU A 74 16.57 35.24 6.37
CA GLU A 74 15.29 35.49 5.70
C GLU A 74 15.48 36.51 4.58
N ILE A 75 15.74 36.04 3.36
CA ILE A 75 16.03 36.92 2.20
C ILE A 75 14.75 37.64 1.75
N HIS A 76 13.58 36.99 1.86
CA HIS A 76 12.31 37.56 1.40
C HIS A 76 11.11 37.02 2.19
N PRO A 77 10.14 37.87 2.61
CA PRO A 77 8.97 37.45 3.39
C PRO A 77 8.10 36.39 2.67
N THR A 78 7.99 36.46 1.34
CA THR A 78 7.28 35.43 0.54
C THR A 78 7.99 34.07 0.57
N ALA A 79 9.32 34.05 0.58
CA ALA A 79 10.06 32.79 0.66
C ALA A 79 9.89 32.15 2.05
N ALA A 80 9.79 32.97 3.11
CA ALA A 80 9.53 32.51 4.46
C ALA A 80 8.11 31.94 4.62
N SER A 81 7.09 32.60 4.06
CA SER A 81 5.71 32.10 4.08
C SER A 81 5.56 30.79 3.30
N PHE A 82 6.17 30.70 2.11
CA PHE A 82 6.18 29.47 1.29
C PHE A 82 6.87 28.31 2.01
N LYS A 83 8.03 28.56 2.64
CA LYS A 83 8.71 27.54 3.47
C LYS A 83 7.80 27.02 4.59
N GLY A 84 7.11 27.91 5.29
CA GLY A 84 6.19 27.55 6.36
C GLY A 84 4.99 26.73 5.85
N MET A 85 4.49 27.03 4.66
CA MET A 85 3.48 26.20 4.00
C MET A 85 4.04 24.81 3.71
N LEU A 86 5.17 24.73 3.03
CA LEU A 86 5.76 23.47 2.59
C LEU A 86 6.08 22.53 3.77
N GLU A 87 6.54 23.08 4.89
CA GLU A 87 6.73 22.33 6.14
C GLU A 87 5.40 21.77 6.71
N LYS A 88 4.32 22.55 6.69
CA LYS A 88 2.99 22.08 7.13
C LYS A 88 2.47 20.97 6.22
N THR A 89 2.60 21.15 4.91
CA THR A 89 2.19 20.17 3.90
C THR A 89 2.94 18.87 4.05
N ARG A 90 4.25 18.94 4.23
CA ARG A 90 5.09 17.77 4.47
C ARG A 90 4.67 17.02 5.73
N LYS A 91 4.48 17.73 6.85
CA LYS A 91 3.99 17.11 8.09
C LYS A 91 2.65 16.42 7.90
N HIS A 92 1.76 17.01 7.12
CA HIS A 92 0.48 16.39 6.77
C HIS A 92 0.66 15.15 5.90
N ALA A 93 1.51 15.20 4.87
CA ALA A 93 1.81 14.06 4.00
C ALA A 93 2.42 12.89 4.78
N MET A 94 3.37 13.15 5.68
CA MET A 94 3.94 12.15 6.58
C MET A 94 2.88 11.48 7.44
N ARG A 95 1.97 12.27 8.04
CA ARG A 95 0.86 11.73 8.83
C ARG A 95 -0.09 10.87 7.99
N CYS A 96 -0.48 11.34 6.80
CA CYS A 96 -1.31 10.55 5.90
C CYS A 96 -0.65 9.22 5.52
N MET A 97 0.67 9.21 5.36
CA MET A 97 1.42 8.00 5.07
C MET A 97 1.39 7.01 6.26
N GLU A 98 1.63 7.49 7.48
CA GLU A 98 1.53 6.68 8.70
C GLU A 98 0.12 6.09 8.86
N ASP A 99 -0.92 6.92 8.73
CA ASP A 99 -2.32 6.48 8.84
C ASP A 99 -2.69 5.45 7.75
N SER A 100 -2.15 5.59 6.54
CA SER A 100 -2.35 4.62 5.44
C SER A 100 -1.66 3.29 5.70
N PHE A 101 -0.47 3.30 6.32
CA PHE A 101 0.22 2.07 6.70
C PHE A 101 -0.51 1.35 7.83
N GLU A 102 -0.93 2.07 8.86
CA GLU A 102 -1.68 1.51 9.99
C GLU A 102 -3.01 0.91 9.51
N TYR A 103 -3.76 1.63 8.68
CA TYR A 103 -5.00 1.12 8.11
C TYR A 103 -4.79 -0.16 7.28
N SER A 104 -3.74 -0.19 6.47
CA SER A 104 -3.41 -1.38 5.65
C SER A 104 -3.07 -2.57 6.53
N LYS A 105 -2.32 -2.34 7.61
CA LYS A 105 -1.97 -3.36 8.61
C LYS A 105 -3.21 -3.88 9.33
N GLU A 106 -4.03 -3.00 9.90
CA GLU A 106 -5.25 -3.42 10.60
C GLU A 106 -6.19 -4.24 9.71
N ARG A 107 -6.37 -3.81 8.46
CA ARG A 107 -7.22 -4.51 7.50
C ARG A 107 -6.66 -5.90 7.19
N TRP A 108 -5.34 -5.99 7.02
CA TRP A 108 -4.67 -7.25 6.79
C TRP A 108 -4.88 -8.18 7.99
N ASP A 109 -4.57 -7.71 9.20
CA ASP A 109 -4.69 -8.47 10.44
C ASP A 109 -6.14 -8.94 10.70
N LYS A 110 -7.14 -8.09 10.41
CA LYS A 110 -8.57 -8.45 10.53
C LYS A 110 -9.01 -9.54 9.55
N SER A 111 -8.48 -9.54 8.32
CA SER A 111 -8.88 -10.49 7.28
C SER A 111 -8.07 -11.79 7.28
N HIS A 112 -6.86 -11.78 7.83
CA HIS A 112 -5.93 -12.90 7.79
C HIS A 112 -5.82 -13.55 9.17
N ALA A 113 -6.94 -14.11 9.64
CA ALA A 113 -6.91 -15.06 10.74
C ALA A 113 -6.22 -16.34 10.25
N ILE A 114 -5.21 -16.82 10.97
CA ILE A 114 -4.53 -18.08 10.66
C ILE A 114 -5.52 -19.21 10.95
N PRO A 115 -5.95 -19.98 9.93
CA PRO A 115 -6.86 -21.09 10.13
C PRO A 115 -6.11 -22.28 10.75
N ASP A 116 -6.66 -22.86 11.81
CA ASP A 116 -6.13 -24.09 12.42
C ASP A 116 -6.67 -25.31 11.65
N PHE A 117 -5.95 -25.71 10.60
CA PHE A 117 -6.26 -26.90 9.82
C PHE A 117 -5.49 -28.11 10.33
N LYS A 118 -6.15 -29.28 10.37
CA LYS A 118 -5.50 -30.55 10.67
C LYS A 118 -5.46 -31.44 9.43
N VAL A 119 -4.43 -32.28 9.37
CA VAL A 119 -4.35 -33.33 8.35
C VAL A 119 -5.60 -34.22 8.49
N VAL A 120 -6.22 -34.59 7.37
CA VAL A 120 -7.51 -35.30 7.27
C VAL A 120 -8.77 -34.41 7.37
N ASP A 121 -8.66 -33.14 7.73
CA ASP A 121 -9.84 -32.25 7.70
C ASP A 121 -10.37 -32.07 6.26
N LEU A 122 -11.68 -31.98 6.13
CA LEU A 122 -12.37 -31.75 4.87
C LEU A 122 -12.51 -30.25 4.62
N VAL A 123 -11.88 -29.76 3.56
CA VAL A 123 -11.88 -28.35 3.18
C VAL A 123 -12.54 -28.13 1.83
N LEU A 124 -13.26 -27.01 1.71
CA LEU A 124 -13.86 -26.54 0.47
C LEU A 124 -12.85 -25.71 -0.31
N VAL A 125 -12.64 -26.03 -1.58
CA VAL A 125 -11.65 -25.35 -2.43
C VAL A 125 -12.37 -24.45 -3.44
N SER A 126 -11.89 -23.22 -3.64
CA SER A 126 -12.48 -22.33 -4.64
C SER A 126 -12.22 -22.85 -6.06
N PRO A 127 -13.26 -22.94 -6.94
CA PRO A 127 -13.13 -23.42 -8.30
C PRO A 127 -12.48 -22.40 -9.25
N THR A 128 -12.07 -21.22 -8.76
CA THR A 128 -11.61 -20.08 -9.59
C THR A 128 -10.41 -20.42 -10.48
N ASN A 129 -9.51 -21.30 -10.02
CA ASN A 129 -8.31 -21.70 -10.75
C ASN A 129 -8.47 -23.02 -11.51
N PHE A 130 -9.65 -23.65 -11.47
CA PHE A 130 -9.91 -24.92 -12.16
C PHE A 130 -10.47 -24.67 -13.56
N ASN A 131 -9.69 -25.00 -14.59
CA ASN A 131 -10.09 -24.85 -15.98
C ASN A 131 -11.02 -25.99 -16.46
N ASN A 132 -11.06 -27.12 -15.75
CA ASN A 132 -11.81 -28.31 -16.13
C ASN A 132 -13.30 -28.25 -15.77
N ILE A 133 -13.72 -27.28 -14.95
CA ILE A 133 -15.13 -27.12 -14.55
C ILE A 133 -15.88 -26.37 -15.67
N LYS A 134 -16.53 -27.12 -16.55
CA LYS A 134 -17.36 -26.58 -17.64
C LYS A 134 -18.66 -25.98 -17.09
N GLY A 135 -19.05 -24.79 -17.55
CA GLY A 135 -20.33 -24.14 -17.19
C GLY A 135 -20.29 -22.61 -17.21
N CYS A 136 -21.47 -21.98 -17.17
CA CYS A 136 -21.60 -20.52 -17.10
C CYS A 136 -21.12 -19.99 -15.74
N LYS A 137 -20.22 -18.99 -15.73
CA LYS A 137 -19.61 -18.42 -14.51
C LYS A 137 -20.60 -18.02 -13.41
N LYS A 138 -21.83 -17.66 -13.77
CA LYS A 138 -22.90 -17.23 -12.85
C LYS A 138 -23.69 -18.39 -12.19
N LEU A 139 -23.63 -19.59 -12.77
CA LEU A 139 -24.35 -20.78 -12.29
C LEU A 139 -23.41 -21.81 -11.68
N LYS A 140 -22.11 -21.48 -11.54
CA LYS A 140 -21.14 -22.35 -10.87
C LYS A 140 -21.25 -22.16 -9.37
N ASP A 141 -21.16 -23.26 -8.63
CA ASP A 141 -21.03 -23.21 -7.18
C ASP A 141 -19.76 -22.44 -6.79
N SER A 142 -19.84 -21.67 -5.71
CA SER A 142 -18.73 -20.85 -5.21
C SER A 142 -17.55 -21.69 -4.69
N PHE A 143 -17.80 -22.95 -4.35
CA PHE A 143 -16.82 -23.88 -3.83
C PHE A 143 -16.96 -25.25 -4.49
N ALA A 144 -15.83 -25.87 -4.80
CA ALA A 144 -15.77 -27.27 -5.17
C ALA A 144 -15.96 -28.15 -3.92
N ARG A 145 -16.28 -29.42 -4.17
CA ARG A 145 -16.55 -30.45 -3.16
C ARG A 145 -15.52 -30.46 -2.02
N PRO A 146 -15.88 -31.00 -0.83
CA PRO A 146 -14.92 -31.15 0.26
C PRO A 146 -13.81 -32.12 -0.14
N PHE A 147 -12.56 -31.72 0.11
CA PHE A 147 -11.38 -32.55 -0.12
C PHE A 147 -10.57 -32.69 1.17
N ALA A 148 -9.93 -33.83 1.35
CA ALA A 148 -9.11 -34.09 2.52
C ALA A 148 -7.73 -33.44 2.39
N ILE A 149 -7.27 -32.79 3.47
CA ILE A 149 -5.90 -32.28 3.57
C ILE A 149 -4.93 -33.47 3.72
N LYS A 150 -3.96 -33.54 2.80
CA LYS A 150 -2.92 -34.57 2.77
C LYS A 150 -1.67 -34.15 3.56
N ALA A 151 -1.24 -32.90 3.41
CA ALA A 151 -0.08 -32.35 4.10
C ALA A 151 -0.21 -30.84 4.31
N LEU A 152 0.41 -30.32 5.37
CA LEU A 152 0.52 -28.90 5.63
C LEU A 152 1.96 -28.46 5.34
N HIS A 153 2.14 -27.53 4.40
CA HIS A 153 3.45 -26.99 3.99
C HIS A 153 3.76 -25.65 4.67
N GLY A 154 2.88 -25.18 5.55
CA GLY A 154 3.01 -23.97 6.36
C GLY A 154 1.68 -23.61 7.02
N GLU A 155 1.63 -22.47 7.72
CA GLU A 155 0.42 -22.00 8.41
C GLU A 155 -0.75 -21.72 7.46
N ASN A 156 -0.46 -21.23 6.25
CA ASN A 156 -1.47 -20.85 5.24
C ASN A 156 -1.40 -21.71 3.97
N ALA A 157 -0.62 -22.79 3.96
CA ALA A 157 -0.41 -23.62 2.78
C ALA A 157 -0.72 -25.09 3.08
N ALA A 158 -1.77 -25.62 2.48
CA ALA A 158 -2.19 -27.01 2.61
C ALA A 158 -2.18 -27.70 1.23
N GLU A 159 -1.66 -28.92 1.18
CA GLU A 159 -1.79 -29.84 0.05
C GLU A 159 -3.04 -30.69 0.27
N VAL A 160 -3.85 -30.79 -0.78
CA VAL A 160 -5.18 -31.39 -0.73
C VAL A 160 -5.28 -32.48 -1.80
N GLU A 161 -5.93 -33.59 -1.46
CA GLU A 161 -6.16 -34.69 -2.40
C GLU A 161 -7.41 -34.42 -3.25
N LEU A 162 -7.21 -34.14 -4.55
CA LEU A 162 -8.28 -33.87 -5.50
C LEU A 162 -8.82 -35.16 -6.13
N SER A 163 -10.13 -35.22 -6.34
CA SER A 163 -10.77 -36.29 -7.13
C SER A 163 -10.34 -36.23 -8.61
N GLU A 164 -10.33 -37.39 -9.28
CA GLU A 164 -9.81 -37.54 -10.66
C GLU A 164 -10.45 -36.58 -11.68
N GLU A 165 -11.71 -36.18 -11.49
CA GLU A 165 -12.43 -35.24 -12.36
C GLU A 165 -11.85 -33.80 -12.34
N LEU A 166 -11.12 -33.44 -11.29
CA LEU A 166 -10.54 -32.11 -11.07
C LEU A 166 -9.02 -32.10 -11.12
N ARG A 167 -8.42 -33.26 -11.37
CA ARG A 167 -6.99 -33.37 -11.68
C ARG A 167 -6.80 -32.86 -13.12
N ASN A 168 -6.01 -31.79 -13.29
CA ASN A 168 -5.58 -31.32 -14.60
C ASN A 168 -4.57 -32.30 -15.21
#